data_AF-A0A239K6A9-F1
#
_entry.id   AF-A0A239K6A9-F1
#
_cell.length_a   1.000
_cell.length_b   1.000
_cell.length_c   1.000
_cell.angle_alpha   90.00
_cell.angle_beta   90.00
_cell.angle_gamma   90.00
#
_symmetry.space_group_name_H-M   'P 1'
#
loop_
_entity.id
_entity.type
_entity.pdbx_description
1 polymer ?
#
loop_
_entity_poly.entity_id
_entity_poly.type
_entity_poly.pdbx_seq_one_letter_code
_entity_poly.pdbx_strand_id
1 'polypeptide(L)'
;MGRAEASTRRGGPPMPASKPTTNTPSSSSSSRGGARAGTSRSRSPKTAAPAEGPHTDDLDPGQGDGHDLDHDADLDLDLDDELDDDEVEEVDVEPELVFTTTKKDRPTADEQEKIPLEVDGEIYYSVKPTDEALVFLTTASSRGLSDGDRFNAILQFCDNALTSDSSNRITQRFLDREDDFEFEDLLEVTKAIAKAWGRRKGTGKPPVRRRRRTPARRR
;
A
#
# COMPACT_ATOMS: atom_id res chain seq x y z
N MET A 1 21.75 33.69 57.43
CA MET A 1 20.55 34.44 56.99
C MET A 1 20.04 33.76 55.72
N GLY A 2 18.96 32.99 55.84
CA GLY A 2 18.43 32.15 54.77
C GLY A 2 17.55 32.93 53.79
N ARG A 3 17.66 32.60 52.50
CA ARG A 3 16.76 33.10 51.46
C ARG A 3 15.76 32.00 51.10
N ALA A 4 14.48 32.36 51.15
CA ALA A 4 13.34 31.49 50.90
C ALA A 4 13.10 31.31 49.40
N GLU A 5 12.81 30.09 48.98
CA GLU A 5 12.38 29.72 47.64
C GLU A 5 10.85 29.83 47.53
N ALA A 6 10.36 30.60 46.56
CA ALA A 6 8.94 30.78 46.29
C ALA A 6 8.48 29.82 45.18
N SER A 7 7.81 28.74 45.59
CA SER A 7 7.14 27.77 44.73
C SER A 7 5.82 28.34 44.20
N THR A 8 5.71 28.58 42.90
CA THR A 8 4.45 28.99 42.25
C THR A 8 3.91 27.83 41.41
N ARG A 9 2.94 27.10 41.95
CA ARG A 9 2.11 26.12 41.23
C ARG A 9 1.10 26.87 40.35
N ARG A 10 1.14 26.67 39.03
CA ARG A 10 0.05 27.07 38.11
C ARG A 10 -0.86 25.87 37.87
N GLY A 11 -2.12 26.00 38.31
CA GLY A 11 -3.20 25.07 37.99
C GLY A 11 -3.71 25.30 36.57
N GLY A 12 -3.87 24.21 35.81
CA GLY A 12 -4.51 24.20 34.50
C GLY A 12 -6.05 24.20 34.59
N PRO A 13 -6.76 24.74 33.59
CA PRO A 13 -8.21 24.92 33.62
C PRO A 13 -8.99 23.62 33.38
N PRO A 14 -10.26 23.54 33.83
CA PRO A 14 -11.11 22.36 33.70
C PRO A 14 -11.73 22.23 32.29
N MET A 15 -11.81 20.97 31.82
CA MET A 15 -12.42 20.58 30.55
C MET A 15 -13.96 20.64 30.60
N PRO A 16 -14.66 21.08 29.53
CA PRO A 16 -16.13 21.10 29.49
C PRO A 16 -16.73 19.73 29.15
N ALA A 17 -17.81 19.39 29.88
CA ALA A 17 -18.61 18.18 29.72
C ALA A 17 -19.43 18.19 28.43
N SER A 18 -19.39 17.07 27.68
CA SER A 18 -20.21 16.86 26.49
C SER A 18 -21.53 16.15 26.83
N LYS A 19 -22.65 16.74 26.40
CA LYS A 19 -24.02 16.21 26.57
C LYS A 19 -24.35 15.13 25.52
N PRO A 20 -25.25 14.17 25.84
CA PRO A 20 -25.76 13.21 24.86
C PRO A 20 -27.02 13.73 24.16
N THR A 21 -27.11 13.62 22.84
CA THR A 21 -28.34 13.86 22.07
C THR A 21 -28.75 12.62 21.27
N THR A 22 -29.98 12.18 21.53
CA THR A 22 -30.74 11.11 20.89
C THR A 22 -31.64 11.67 19.77
N ASN A 23 -31.68 11.01 18.60
CA ASN A 23 -32.89 10.74 17.77
C ASN A 23 -32.49 10.10 16.41
N THR A 24 -32.94 8.89 16.04
CA THR A 24 -34.25 8.42 15.47
C THR A 24 -34.29 8.51 13.93
N PRO A 25 -34.31 7.37 13.19
CA PRO A 25 -34.23 7.33 11.72
C PRO A 25 -35.59 7.27 11.01
N SER A 26 -35.69 7.92 9.84
CA SER A 26 -36.76 7.72 8.85
C SER A 26 -36.27 6.86 7.69
N SER A 27 -37.04 5.82 7.41
CA SER A 27 -36.90 4.89 6.29
C SER A 27 -37.41 5.52 4.99
N SER A 28 -36.65 5.43 3.90
CA SER A 28 -37.22 5.50 2.55
C SER A 28 -36.50 4.58 1.58
N SER A 29 -37.23 3.53 1.22
CA SER A 29 -37.03 2.65 0.08
C SER A 29 -37.14 3.43 -1.23
N SER A 30 -36.28 3.15 -2.20
CA SER A 30 -36.62 3.35 -3.62
C SER A 30 -35.85 2.40 -4.51
N SER A 31 -36.60 1.38 -4.93
CA SER A 31 -36.40 0.50 -6.07
C SER A 31 -36.61 1.28 -7.38
N ARG A 32 -35.78 0.99 -8.39
CA ARG A 32 -35.98 1.13 -9.85
C ARG A 32 -34.69 0.61 -10.50
N GLY A 33 -34.65 -0.44 -11.32
CA GLY A 33 -35.61 -0.89 -12.32
C GLY A 33 -35.19 -0.32 -13.67
N GLY A 34 -34.51 -1.12 -14.52
CA GLY A 34 -34.03 -0.65 -15.82
C GLY A 34 -33.33 -1.74 -16.63
N ALA A 35 -34.10 -2.69 -17.14
CA ALA A 35 -33.68 -3.64 -18.17
C ALA A 35 -33.50 -2.92 -19.51
N ARG A 36 -32.42 -3.24 -20.25
CA ARG A 36 -32.38 -3.06 -21.70
C ARG A 36 -31.67 -4.23 -22.37
N ALA A 37 -32.39 -4.80 -23.33
CA ALA A 37 -32.05 -5.91 -24.19
C ALA A 37 -31.43 -5.43 -25.52
N GLY A 38 -30.80 -6.37 -26.23
CA GLY A 38 -30.41 -6.28 -27.64
C GLY A 38 -28.94 -5.88 -27.84
N THR A 39 -28.16 -6.44 -28.77
CA THR A 39 -28.53 -7.24 -29.95
C THR A 39 -27.28 -7.97 -30.49
N SER A 40 -27.54 -9.14 -31.04
CA SER A 40 -26.76 -10.06 -31.88
C SER A 40 -25.60 -9.53 -32.74
N ARG A 41 -24.55 -10.37 -32.87
CA ARG A 41 -23.75 -10.68 -34.09
C ARG A 41 -22.76 -11.82 -33.74
N SER A 42 -22.99 -13.08 -34.12
CA SER A 42 -22.81 -13.73 -35.43
C SER A 42 -21.37 -14.13 -35.78
N ARG A 43 -21.08 -15.45 -35.69
CA ARG A 43 -20.32 -16.34 -36.63
C ARG A 43 -18.84 -15.99 -36.90
N SER A 44 -17.84 -16.88 -36.97
CA SER A 44 -17.56 -18.36 -36.96
C SER A 44 -16.00 -18.47 -36.96
N PRO A 45 -15.29 -19.57 -37.34
CA PRO A 45 -15.40 -21.05 -37.21
C PRO A 45 -14.22 -21.66 -36.38
N LYS A 46 -14.33 -22.82 -35.71
CA LYS A 46 -14.04 -24.23 -36.12
C LYS A 46 -12.64 -24.54 -36.72
N THR A 47 -11.76 -25.07 -35.86
CA THR A 47 -10.62 -25.99 -36.11
C THR A 47 -10.33 -26.66 -34.75
N ALA A 48 -10.58 -27.95 -34.46
CA ALA A 48 -9.94 -29.19 -34.94
C ALA A 48 -8.40 -29.04 -34.95
N ALA A 49 -7.55 -29.80 -34.25
CA ALA A 49 -7.68 -31.06 -33.49
C ALA A 49 -6.41 -31.21 -32.56
N PRO A 50 -6.22 -32.34 -31.84
CA PRO A 50 -5.38 -32.46 -30.63
C PRO A 50 -3.93 -32.87 -30.91
N ALA A 51 -3.04 -32.61 -29.95
CA ALA A 51 -1.77 -33.33 -29.81
C ALA A 51 -1.60 -33.74 -28.35
N GLU A 52 -1.89 -35.02 -28.10
CA GLU A 52 -1.40 -35.71 -26.92
C GLU A 52 0.13 -35.83 -27.03
N GLY A 53 0.83 -35.46 -25.96
CA GLY A 53 2.22 -35.80 -25.76
C GLY A 53 2.41 -36.20 -24.31
N PRO A 54 2.48 -37.50 -23.99
CA PRO A 54 3.03 -37.96 -22.73
C PRO A 54 4.55 -38.11 -22.90
N HIS A 55 5.33 -37.26 -22.23
CA HIS A 55 6.71 -37.61 -21.93
C HIS A 55 6.97 -37.42 -20.45
N THR A 56 6.92 -38.57 -19.77
CA THR A 56 7.55 -38.85 -18.50
C THR A 56 9.06 -38.89 -18.74
N ASP A 57 9.77 -37.85 -18.33
CA ASP A 57 11.18 -38.00 -18.00
C ASP A 57 11.28 -38.01 -16.49
N ASP A 58 11.42 -39.23 -15.98
CA ASP A 58 11.98 -39.58 -14.68
C ASP A 58 13.23 -38.73 -14.40
N LEU A 59 13.07 -37.66 -13.63
CA LEU A 59 14.19 -37.02 -12.96
C LEU A 59 14.45 -37.76 -11.65
N ASP A 60 15.44 -38.63 -11.75
CA ASP A 60 16.25 -39.23 -10.69
C ASP A 60 16.42 -38.29 -9.48
N PRO A 61 15.88 -38.62 -8.28
CA PRO A 61 16.26 -37.96 -7.04
C PRO A 61 17.66 -38.44 -6.66
N GLY A 62 18.65 -37.93 -7.37
CA GLY A 62 20.06 -38.04 -7.04
C GLY A 62 20.33 -37.38 -5.70
N GLN A 63 20.18 -38.19 -4.65
CA GLN A 63 21.06 -38.35 -3.51
C GLN A 63 22.31 -37.43 -3.58
N GLY A 64 22.18 -36.24 -3.02
CA GLY A 64 23.26 -35.27 -2.83
C GLY A 64 23.50 -35.10 -1.34
N ASP A 65 24.66 -35.56 -0.91
CA ASP A 65 25.16 -35.68 0.45
C ASP A 65 24.87 -34.51 1.38
N GLY A 66 24.60 -34.87 2.64
CA GLY A 66 24.63 -33.95 3.76
C GLY A 66 26.01 -33.31 3.84
N HIS A 67 26.05 -32.02 3.52
CA HIS A 67 27.18 -31.18 3.89
C HIS A 67 26.83 -30.56 5.23
N ASP A 68 27.14 -31.30 6.31
CA ASP A 68 27.32 -30.73 7.64
C ASP A 68 28.42 -29.66 7.53
N LEU A 69 28.01 -28.40 7.36
CA LEU A 69 28.88 -27.24 7.54
C LEU A 69 28.72 -26.79 8.98
N ASP A 70 29.33 -27.55 9.87
CA ASP A 70 29.79 -27.09 11.17
C ASP A 70 30.87 -26.02 10.92
N HIS A 71 30.43 -24.81 10.58
CA HIS A 71 31.29 -23.64 10.50
C HIS A 71 30.84 -22.65 11.58
N ASP A 72 31.08 -23.07 12.83
CA ASP A 72 31.29 -22.17 13.96
C ASP A 72 32.57 -21.35 13.67
N ALA A 73 32.44 -20.39 12.75
CA ALA A 73 33.39 -19.33 12.58
C ALA A 73 32.96 -18.22 13.54
N ASP A 74 33.51 -18.26 14.75
CA ASP A 74 33.59 -17.14 15.68
C ASP A 74 34.36 -16.00 14.98
N LEU A 75 33.65 -15.24 14.15
CA LEU A 75 34.15 -14.00 13.57
C LEU A 75 33.97 -12.90 14.63
N ASP A 76 34.93 -12.85 15.57
CA ASP A 76 35.26 -11.64 16.31
C ASP A 76 35.77 -10.61 15.29
N LEU A 77 34.83 -9.96 14.60
CA LEU A 77 35.08 -8.75 13.83
C LEU A 77 35.29 -7.63 14.84
N ASP A 78 36.56 -7.44 15.22
CA ASP A 78 37.06 -6.18 15.75
C ASP A 78 36.88 -5.12 14.67
N LEU A 79 35.65 -4.61 14.58
CA LEU A 79 35.24 -3.52 13.70
C LEU A 79 35.75 -2.20 14.30
N ASP A 80 37.08 -2.06 14.39
CA ASP A 80 37.73 -0.75 14.36
C ASP A 80 37.58 -0.21 12.93
N ASP A 81 36.34 0.18 12.63
CA ASP A 81 35.93 0.90 11.43
C ASP A 81 36.48 2.32 11.57
N GLU A 82 37.81 2.45 11.36
CA GLU A 82 38.38 3.69 10.86
C GLU A 82 37.64 3.98 9.55
N LEU A 83 36.56 4.77 9.68
CA LEU A 83 35.91 5.42 8.57
C LEU A 83 37.00 6.17 7.81
N ASP A 84 37.52 5.52 6.77
CA ASP A 84 38.28 6.18 5.73
C ASP A 84 37.42 7.37 5.32
N ASP A 85 37.94 8.57 5.61
CA ASP A 85 37.50 9.82 5.02
C ASP A 85 37.73 9.62 3.52
N ASP A 86 36.79 8.95 2.85
CA ASP A 86 36.73 8.80 1.41
C ASP A 86 36.69 10.23 0.88
N GLU A 87 37.87 10.73 0.52
CA GLU A 87 38.10 12.02 -0.09
C GLU A 87 37.27 12.03 -1.37
N VAL A 88 36.04 12.55 -1.26
CA VAL A 88 35.08 12.61 -2.36
C VAL A 88 35.71 13.39 -3.49
N GLU A 89 36.27 12.65 -4.45
CA GLU A 89 36.89 13.19 -5.64
C GLU A 89 35.87 14.13 -6.31
N GLU A 90 36.19 15.42 -6.38
CA GLU A 90 35.32 16.41 -7.01
C GLU A 90 35.13 16.03 -8.48
N VAL A 91 34.01 15.39 -8.80
CA VAL A 91 33.67 15.01 -10.16
C VAL A 91 33.35 16.28 -10.95
N ASP A 92 34.26 16.68 -11.84
CA ASP A 92 34.04 17.75 -12.80
C ASP A 92 32.93 17.36 -13.80
N VAL A 93 31.70 17.78 -13.50
CA VAL A 93 30.56 17.59 -14.41
C VAL A 93 30.64 18.63 -15.53
N GLU A 94 30.67 18.18 -16.77
CA GLU A 94 30.66 19.08 -17.94
C GLU A 94 29.47 20.04 -17.88
N PRO A 95 29.68 21.35 -18.15
CA PRO A 95 28.64 22.37 -17.98
C PRO A 95 27.41 22.16 -18.87
N GLU A 96 27.54 21.41 -19.97
CA GLU A 96 26.44 21.04 -20.87
C GLU A 96 25.53 19.94 -20.29
N LEU A 97 26.01 19.21 -19.27
CA LEU A 97 25.28 18.16 -18.55
C LEU A 97 24.71 18.65 -17.21
N VAL A 98 24.82 19.96 -16.92
CA VAL A 98 24.25 20.57 -15.72
C VAL A 98 22.79 20.97 -15.99
N PHE A 99 21.86 20.10 -15.59
CA PHE A 99 20.44 20.37 -15.69
C PHE A 99 19.91 20.99 -14.39
N THR A 100 19.37 22.20 -14.47
CA THR A 100 18.65 22.81 -13.35
C THR A 100 17.17 22.46 -13.44
N THR A 101 16.64 21.79 -12.42
CA THR A 101 15.19 21.61 -12.27
C THR A 101 14.70 22.59 -11.21
N THR A 102 13.48 23.12 -11.39
CA THR A 102 12.80 23.85 -10.32
C THR A 102 12.50 22.84 -9.22
N LYS A 103 13.27 22.84 -8.13
CA LYS A 103 12.98 22.02 -6.95
C LYS A 103 11.56 22.34 -6.49
N LYS A 104 10.63 21.42 -6.77
CA LYS A 104 9.36 21.39 -6.07
C LYS A 104 9.65 20.80 -4.71
N ASP A 105 9.52 21.61 -3.66
CA ASP A 105 9.45 21.12 -2.29
C ASP A 105 8.23 20.21 -2.18
N ARG A 106 8.46 18.92 -2.37
CA ARG A 106 7.46 17.89 -2.17
C ARG A 106 7.59 17.47 -0.70
N PRO A 107 6.53 17.62 0.11
CA PRO A 107 6.58 17.14 1.48
C PRO A 107 6.90 15.65 1.48
N THR A 108 7.82 15.24 2.35
CA THR A 108 8.17 13.84 2.56
C THR A 108 6.93 13.05 2.96
N ALA A 109 6.89 11.75 2.65
CA ALA A 109 5.70 10.91 2.90
C ALA A 109 5.25 10.92 4.37
N ASP A 110 6.16 11.25 5.30
CA ASP A 110 5.86 11.35 6.73
C ASP A 110 5.14 12.62 7.16
N GLU A 111 5.26 13.70 6.38
CA GLU A 111 4.58 14.97 6.63
C GLU A 111 3.20 15.03 5.96
N GLN A 112 2.90 14.06 5.10
CA GLN A 112 1.64 14.01 4.37
C GLN A 112 0.50 13.45 5.23
N GLU A 113 -0.72 13.80 4.86
CA GLU A 113 -1.91 13.28 5.51
C GLU A 113 -2.05 11.77 5.25
N LYS A 114 -2.09 10.99 6.34
CA LYS A 114 -2.18 9.53 6.30
C LYS A 114 -3.63 9.07 6.49
N ILE A 115 -4.11 8.17 5.64
CA ILE A 115 -5.43 7.53 5.77
C ILE A 115 -5.22 6.06 6.14
N PRO A 116 -5.74 5.59 7.29
CA PRO A 116 -5.62 4.20 7.68
C PRO A 116 -6.50 3.31 6.79
N LEU A 117 -5.93 2.19 6.37
CA LEU A 117 -6.55 1.10 5.62
C LEU A 117 -6.38 -0.19 6.43
N GLU A 118 -7.42 -1.02 6.48
CA GLU A 118 -7.35 -2.33 7.15
C GLU A 118 -7.34 -3.42 6.08
N VAL A 119 -6.33 -4.29 6.12
CA VAL A 119 -6.15 -5.45 5.22
C VAL A 119 -5.89 -6.65 6.12
N ASP A 120 -6.76 -7.65 6.07
CA ASP A 120 -6.69 -8.88 6.89
C ASP A 120 -6.51 -8.66 8.40
N GLY A 121 -7.10 -7.58 8.92
CA GLY A 121 -7.00 -7.22 10.34
C GLY A 121 -5.74 -6.44 10.72
N GLU A 122 -4.84 -6.19 9.76
CA GLU A 122 -3.67 -5.34 9.92
C GLU A 122 -3.94 -3.92 9.40
N ILE A 123 -3.36 -2.92 10.06
CA ILE A 123 -3.54 -1.50 9.71
C ILE A 123 -2.35 -1.00 8.90
N TYR A 124 -2.65 -0.58 7.68
CA TYR A 124 -1.74 0.08 6.75
C TYR A 124 -2.07 1.57 6.66
N TYR A 125 -1.11 2.38 6.21
CA TYR A 125 -1.30 3.80 6.03
C TYR A 125 -1.08 4.20 4.58
N SER A 126 -2.11 4.80 3.97
CA SER A 126 -2.03 5.39 2.64
C SER A 126 -1.73 6.88 2.71
N VAL A 127 -0.87 7.35 1.82
CA VAL A 127 -0.57 8.77 1.59
C VAL A 127 -1.22 9.23 0.29
N LYS A 128 -1.24 10.54 0.05
CA LYS A 128 -1.83 11.07 -1.17
C LYS A 128 -0.98 10.64 -2.37
N PRO A 129 -1.54 9.85 -3.31
CA PRO A 129 -0.78 9.42 -4.47
C PRO A 129 -0.34 10.62 -5.30
N THR A 130 0.86 10.52 -5.84
CA THR A 130 1.44 11.49 -6.77
C THR A 130 0.66 11.49 -8.09
N ASP A 131 0.71 12.59 -8.84
CA ASP A 131 0.06 12.62 -10.16
C ASP A 131 0.70 11.56 -11.10
N GLU A 132 2.00 11.30 -10.96
CA GLU A 132 2.72 10.21 -11.64
C GLU A 132 2.20 8.82 -11.23
N ALA A 133 1.93 8.60 -9.93
CA ALA A 133 1.34 7.34 -9.47
C ALA A 133 -0.02 7.07 -10.11
N LEU A 134 -0.84 8.11 -10.29
CA LEU A 134 -2.14 7.96 -10.97
C LEU A 134 -1.97 7.58 -12.45
N VAL A 135 -0.86 7.94 -13.10
CA VAL A 135 -0.56 7.49 -14.46
C VAL A 135 -0.35 5.98 -14.48
N PHE A 136 0.35 5.39 -13.51
CA PHE A 136 0.53 3.94 -13.46
C PHE A 136 -0.79 3.18 -13.36
N LEU A 137 -1.80 3.71 -12.65
CA LEU A 137 -3.16 3.13 -12.65
C LEU A 137 -3.80 3.14 -14.05
N THR A 138 -3.63 4.23 -14.80
CA THR A 138 -4.15 4.31 -16.16
C THR A 138 -3.42 3.36 -17.10
N THR A 139 -2.11 3.22 -16.92
CA THR A 139 -1.27 2.25 -17.64
C THR A 139 -1.75 0.84 -17.32
N ALA A 140 -1.85 0.45 -16.06
CA ALA A 140 -2.31 -0.88 -15.63
C ALA A 140 -3.69 -1.27 -16.20
N SER A 141 -4.54 -0.28 -16.51
CA SER A 141 -5.86 -0.50 -17.09
C SER A 141 -5.85 -0.69 -18.62
N SER A 142 -4.70 -0.52 -19.28
CA SER A 142 -4.60 -0.66 -20.74
C SER A 142 -4.64 -2.12 -21.19
N ARG A 143 -5.50 -2.39 -22.18
CA ARG A 143 -5.79 -3.73 -22.70
C ARG A 143 -4.61 -4.39 -23.42
N GLY A 144 -3.60 -3.61 -23.82
CA GLY A 144 -2.45 -4.08 -24.58
C GLY A 144 -1.24 -4.49 -23.75
N LEU A 145 -1.25 -4.25 -22.44
CA LEU A 145 -0.13 -4.62 -21.56
C LEU A 145 -0.19 -6.10 -21.19
N SER A 146 1.01 -6.69 -21.06
CA SER A 146 1.18 -7.99 -20.44
C SER A 146 0.75 -7.95 -18.97
N ASP A 147 0.41 -9.10 -18.41
CA ASP A 147 0.02 -9.15 -16.99
C ASP A 147 1.19 -8.75 -16.06
N GLY A 148 2.43 -9.04 -16.45
CA GLY A 148 3.63 -8.58 -15.75
C GLY A 148 3.79 -7.06 -15.72
N ASP A 149 3.50 -6.38 -16.84
CA ASP A 149 3.58 -4.91 -16.87
C ASP A 149 2.44 -4.25 -16.08
N ARG A 150 1.23 -4.84 -16.12
CA ARG A 150 0.10 -4.37 -15.30
C ARG A 150 0.43 -4.52 -13.82
N PHE A 151 1.02 -5.66 -13.47
CA PHE A 151 1.48 -5.95 -12.13
C PHE A 151 2.51 -4.93 -11.63
N ASN A 152 3.57 -4.69 -12.40
CA ASN A 152 4.59 -3.70 -12.06
C ASN A 152 3.99 -2.29 -11.91
N ALA A 153 3.07 -1.90 -12.79
CA ALA A 153 2.39 -0.62 -12.66
C ALA A 153 1.55 -0.50 -11.38
N ILE A 154 0.94 -1.59 -10.91
CA ILE A 154 0.18 -1.60 -9.65
C ILE A 154 1.12 -1.49 -8.45
N LEU A 155 2.24 -2.22 -8.44
CA LEU A 155 3.25 -2.09 -7.38
C LEU A 155 3.80 -0.67 -7.30
N GLN A 156 4.16 -0.07 -8.44
CA GLN A 156 4.64 1.32 -8.47
C GLN A 156 3.59 2.31 -7.97
N PHE A 157 2.30 2.06 -8.23
CA PHE A 157 1.23 2.85 -7.62
C PHE A 157 1.22 2.67 -6.09
N CYS A 158 1.28 1.44 -5.58
CA CYS A 158 1.29 1.15 -4.15
C CYS A 158 2.47 1.81 -3.44
N ASP A 159 3.68 1.73 -3.98
CA ASP A 159 4.89 2.39 -3.43
C ASP A 159 4.72 3.91 -3.29
N ASN A 160 3.99 4.52 -4.21
CA ASN A 160 3.75 5.97 -4.18
C ASN A 160 2.49 6.38 -3.41
N ALA A 161 1.65 5.41 -3.03
CA ALA A 161 0.35 5.64 -2.40
C ALA A 161 0.27 5.12 -0.96
N LEU A 162 1.26 4.36 -0.50
CA LEU A 162 1.41 3.87 0.85
C LEU A 162 2.61 4.53 1.54
N THR A 163 2.63 4.54 2.87
CA THR A 163 3.87 4.85 3.60
C THR A 163 4.90 3.75 3.35
N SER A 164 6.19 4.07 3.38
CA SER A 164 7.28 3.12 3.09
C SER A 164 7.14 1.79 3.87
N ASP A 165 6.88 1.85 5.17
CA ASP A 165 6.65 0.66 6.01
C ASP A 165 5.42 -0.18 5.55
N SER A 166 4.34 0.49 5.13
CA SER A 166 3.14 -0.20 4.64
C SER A 166 3.33 -0.80 3.26
N SER A 167 4.07 -0.12 2.37
CA SER A 167 4.38 -0.66 1.04
C SER A 167 5.29 -1.88 1.15
N ASN A 168 6.35 -1.79 1.96
CA ASN A 168 7.27 -2.90 2.19
C ASN A 168 6.54 -4.14 2.72
N ARG A 169 5.62 -3.97 3.68
CA ARG A 169 4.84 -5.09 4.21
C ARG A 169 3.92 -5.71 3.18
N ILE A 170 3.18 -4.91 2.41
CA ILE A 170 2.33 -5.43 1.33
C ILE A 170 3.15 -6.17 0.27
N THR A 171 4.31 -5.63 -0.11
CA THR A 171 5.21 -6.28 -1.06
C THR A 171 5.78 -7.58 -0.49
N GLN A 172 6.14 -7.62 0.79
CA GLN A 172 6.59 -8.85 1.45
C GLN A 172 5.50 -9.93 1.46
N ARG A 173 4.27 -9.58 1.87
CA ARG A 173 3.12 -10.49 1.84
C ARG A 173 2.87 -11.04 0.43
N PHE A 174 2.98 -10.18 -0.58
CA PHE A 174 2.79 -10.58 -1.97
C PHE A 174 3.90 -11.50 -2.52
N LEU A 175 5.14 -11.34 -2.05
CA LEU A 175 6.28 -12.17 -2.47
C LEU A 175 6.39 -13.47 -1.67
N ASP A 176 5.68 -13.56 -0.54
CA ASP A 176 5.60 -14.76 0.27
C ASP A 176 4.71 -15.80 -0.42
N ARG A 177 5.26 -17.01 -0.63
CA ARG A 177 4.53 -18.12 -1.26
C ARG A 177 3.60 -18.84 -0.28
N GLU A 178 3.80 -18.61 1.02
CA GLU A 178 2.99 -19.21 2.09
C GLU A 178 1.85 -18.28 2.53
N ASP A 179 1.84 -17.01 2.09
CA ASP A 179 0.74 -16.07 2.30
C ASP A 179 -0.33 -16.26 1.22
N ASP A 180 -1.60 -16.20 1.62
CA ASP A 180 -2.76 -16.30 0.71
C ASP A 180 -3.01 -14.97 -0.04
N PHE A 181 -2.12 -13.98 0.10
CA PHE A 181 -2.29 -12.65 -0.49
C PHE A 181 -1.99 -12.63 -1.99
N GLU A 182 -3.05 -12.66 -2.81
CA GLU A 182 -2.95 -12.76 -4.25
C GLU A 182 -2.98 -11.39 -4.96
N PHE A 183 -2.78 -11.40 -6.28
CA PHE A 183 -2.79 -10.20 -7.11
C PHE A 183 -4.16 -9.51 -7.11
N GLU A 184 -5.23 -10.30 -7.02
CA GLU A 184 -6.61 -9.85 -6.88
C GLU A 184 -6.81 -8.99 -5.63
N ASP A 185 -6.20 -9.35 -4.50
CA ASP A 185 -6.27 -8.60 -3.25
C ASP A 185 -5.51 -7.27 -3.36
N LEU A 186 -4.33 -7.30 -3.97
CA LEU A 186 -3.55 -6.10 -4.26
C LEU A 186 -4.34 -5.12 -5.16
N LEU A 187 -5.10 -5.63 -6.13
CA LEU A 187 -6.01 -4.83 -6.94
C LEU A 187 -7.15 -4.22 -6.13
N GLU A 188 -7.70 -4.93 -5.15
CA GLU A 188 -8.74 -4.40 -4.25
C GLU A 188 -8.20 -3.30 -3.35
N VAL A 189 -7.02 -3.50 -2.75
CA VAL A 189 -6.28 -2.50 -1.96
C VAL A 189 -6.08 -1.24 -2.79
N THR A 190 -5.58 -1.40 -4.02
CA THR A 190 -5.34 -0.32 -4.97
C THR A 190 -6.62 0.47 -5.28
N LYS A 191 -7.73 -0.21 -5.56
CA LYS A 191 -9.05 0.41 -5.78
C LYS A 191 -9.54 1.15 -4.53
N ALA A 192 -9.32 0.60 -3.33
CA ALA A 192 -9.72 1.20 -2.07
C ALA A 192 -8.96 2.52 -1.83
N ILE A 193 -7.65 2.53 -2.05
CA ILE A 193 -6.80 3.72 -1.95
C ILE A 193 -7.24 4.79 -2.96
N ALA A 194 -7.37 4.43 -4.24
CA ALA A 194 -7.81 5.36 -5.29
C ALA A 194 -9.19 5.96 -4.99
N LYS A 195 -10.13 5.17 -4.45
CA LYS A 195 -11.46 5.62 -4.05
C LYS A 195 -11.42 6.53 -2.82
N ALA A 196 -10.58 6.25 -1.82
CA ALA A 196 -10.43 7.06 -0.63
C ALA A 196 -9.95 8.47 -0.97
N TRP A 197 -8.93 8.56 -1.83
CA TRP A 197 -8.37 9.84 -2.28
C TRP A 197 -9.21 10.54 -3.35
N GLY A 198 -9.89 9.79 -4.22
CA GLY A 198 -10.83 10.33 -5.21
C GLY A 198 -12.05 11.00 -4.58
N ARG A 199 -12.58 10.46 -3.47
CA ARG A 199 -13.71 11.06 -2.73
C ARG A 199 -13.37 12.42 -2.12
N ARG A 200 -12.10 12.63 -1.74
CA ARG A 200 -11.63 13.89 -1.16
C ARG A 200 -11.54 15.03 -2.17
N LYS A 201 -11.29 14.73 -3.45
CA LYS A 201 -11.32 15.74 -4.53
C LYS A 201 -12.75 16.23 -4.86
N GLY A 202 -13.80 15.47 -4.51
CA GLY A 202 -15.18 15.74 -4.98
C GLY A 202 -16.18 16.23 -3.93
N THR A 203 -15.97 15.98 -2.63
CA THR A 203 -16.97 16.35 -1.61
C THR A 203 -16.30 16.72 -0.30
N GLY A 204 -16.42 17.98 0.13
CA GLY A 204 -16.08 18.43 1.48
C GLY A 204 -16.99 17.87 2.58
N LYS A 205 -17.24 16.55 2.57
CA LYS A 205 -18.04 15.86 3.58
C LYS A 205 -17.28 14.63 4.07
N PRO A 206 -16.84 14.60 5.33
CA PRO A 206 -16.06 13.50 5.88
C PRO A 206 -16.88 12.19 5.89
N PRO A 207 -16.24 11.03 5.73
CA PRO A 207 -16.92 9.75 5.76
C PRO A 207 -17.53 9.52 7.14
N VAL A 208 -18.86 9.44 7.19
CA VAL A 208 -19.60 9.10 8.41
C VAL A 208 -19.22 7.68 8.80
N ARG A 209 -18.32 7.55 9.78
CA ARG A 209 -18.02 6.29 10.47
C ARG A 209 -19.32 5.74 11.05
N ARG A 210 -19.92 4.76 10.38
CA ARG A 210 -21.00 3.93 10.93
C ARG A 210 -20.42 3.13 12.09
N ARG A 211 -20.47 3.70 13.30
CA ARG A 211 -20.22 2.94 14.53
C ARG A 211 -21.23 1.79 14.58
N ARG A 212 -20.74 0.55 14.47
CA ARG A 212 -21.51 -0.66 14.76
C ARG A 212 -22.07 -0.51 16.18
N ARG A 213 -23.39 -0.41 16.31
CA ARG A 213 -24.06 -0.44 17.62
C ARG A 213 -24.26 -1.89 18.00
N THR A 214 -23.59 -2.29 19.08
CA THR A 214 -23.78 -3.56 19.77
C THR A 214 -25.24 -3.70 20.19
N PRO A 215 -25.92 -4.83 19.89
CA PRO A 215 -27.31 -5.02 20.30
C PRO A 215 -27.38 -5.22 21.82
N ALA A 216 -28.05 -4.30 22.52
CA ALA A 216 -28.30 -4.42 23.94
C ALA A 216 -29.32 -5.55 24.20
N ARG A 217 -28.85 -6.56 24.91
CA ARG A 217 -29.55 -7.75 25.41
C ARG A 217 -30.75 -7.34 26.28
N ARG A 218 -31.98 -7.63 25.83
CA ARG A 218 -33.20 -7.45 26.63
C ARG A 218 -33.33 -8.56 27.69
N ARG A 219 -33.58 -8.16 28.93
CA ARG A 219 -34.16 -8.99 30.00
C ARG A 219 -35.68 -8.87 29.95
#